data_AF-A0AAE0QZ72-F1
#
_entry.id   AF-A0AAE0QZ72-F1
#
_cell.length_a   1.000
_cell.length_b   1.000
_cell.length_c   1.000
_cell.angle_alpha   90.00
_cell.angle_beta   90.00
_cell.angle_gamma   90.00
#
_symmetry.space_group_name_H-M   'P 1'
#
loop_
_entity.id
_entity.type
_entity.pdbx_description
1 polymer ?
#
loop_
_entity_poly.entity_id
_entity_poly.type
_entity_poly.pdbx_seq_one_letter_code
_entity_poly.pdbx_strand_id
1 'polypeptide(L)'
;METAGKVIKCKAAVAWESGKPLSLEEVEVAPPKAHEVRVKIHATGVCHTDAYTLSGSDPEGLFPVILGHEGAGTVESVGEGVTKFKPGDTVIPLYIPQCGECKFCKNPKTNLCQKIRVTQGQGLMPDKTTRFTCKGKPVFHFMGTSTFSEYTVVADISLAKVDEHAPLDKVCLLGCGISTGYGAALNTAKVEPGSVCAVFGLGAVGLAAIMGCKAAGASRIIGVDINPEKFELSKKFGVTEFVNPKDHSKPIQEVLIEMTDGGVDYSFECIGNVTIMRAALEACHKGWGTSVIIGVAASGQEISTRPFQLIVGRTWKGTAFGGWKSVESVPKLVEDYMKKKLMVDEFVTHTMPFDKINEAFDLMHAGKSIRAPIHRPTSQWQKMATAEPEVTPNTSNSEEEQSDATGQEIVNPEDYIKHPLQNRWALWFFKNDKSKTWQANLRLISKFDTVEDFWALYNHIQLSSNLMSGCDYSLFKDGIEPMWEDERNKRGGRWLITLSKQQRRADLDRFWLETLLCLVGEAFDDHSDDVCGAVVNVRTKGDKIAIWTTDFENKDAIIHIGNSSFTGTRTVERPFIAALTSRNNPV
;
A
#
# COMPACT_ATOMS: atom_id res chain seq x y z
N MET A 1 40.53 0.86 4.48
CA MET A 1 39.49 0.61 5.49
C MET A 1 39.52 -0.87 5.84
N GLU A 2 39.46 -1.21 7.13
CA GLU A 2 39.73 -2.55 7.68
C GLU A 2 38.71 -3.63 7.27
N THR A 3 37.52 -3.21 6.83
CA THR A 3 36.34 -4.03 6.52
C THR A 3 36.06 -4.26 5.03
N ALA A 4 36.80 -3.60 4.13
CA ALA A 4 36.62 -3.72 2.68
C ALA A 4 36.85 -5.17 2.21
N GLY A 5 35.95 -5.69 1.37
CA GLY A 5 36.00 -7.07 0.86
C GLY A 5 35.65 -8.17 1.88
N LYS A 6 35.29 -7.80 3.12
CA LYS A 6 34.92 -8.75 4.19
C LYS A 6 33.42 -8.63 4.52
N VAL A 7 32.84 -9.69 5.05
CA VAL A 7 31.51 -9.64 5.66
C VAL A 7 31.56 -8.76 6.92
N ILE A 8 30.56 -7.89 7.10
CA ILE A 8 30.39 -7.08 8.32
C ILE A 8 29.28 -7.69 9.15
N LYS A 9 29.51 -7.88 10.45
CA LYS A 9 28.44 -8.15 11.41
C LYS A 9 27.99 -6.83 12.04
N CYS A 10 26.71 -6.54 12.01
CA CYS A 10 26.19 -5.28 12.52
C CYS A 10 24.71 -5.38 12.94
N LYS A 11 24.21 -4.38 13.66
CA LYS A 11 22.83 -4.32 14.14
C LYS A 11 21.88 -3.90 13.02
N ALA A 12 20.76 -4.62 12.88
CA ALA A 12 19.65 -4.26 12.00
C ALA A 12 18.29 -4.55 12.65
N ALA A 13 17.24 -3.93 12.14
CA ALA A 13 15.86 -4.22 12.53
C ALA A 13 15.23 -5.10 11.44
N VAL A 14 15.04 -6.37 11.75
CA VAL A 14 14.52 -7.39 10.84
C VAL A 14 13.03 -7.57 11.08
N ALA A 15 12.23 -7.41 10.03
CA ALA A 15 10.85 -7.84 10.00
C ALA A 15 10.83 -9.33 9.64
N TRP A 16 10.58 -10.20 10.62
CA TRP A 16 10.54 -11.65 10.39
C TRP A 16 9.24 -12.12 9.75
N GLU A 17 8.12 -11.48 10.09
CA GLU A 17 6.76 -11.81 9.66
C GLU A 17 5.95 -10.52 9.56
N SER A 18 4.89 -10.53 8.75
CA SER A 18 3.95 -9.41 8.66
C SER A 18 3.18 -9.23 9.97
N GLY A 19 2.84 -7.98 10.30
CA GLY A 19 2.08 -7.58 11.48
C GLY A 19 2.81 -7.75 12.81
N LYS A 20 4.08 -8.19 12.81
CA LYS A 20 4.90 -8.35 14.02
C LYS A 20 5.85 -7.17 14.21
N PRO A 21 6.20 -6.81 15.47
CA PRO A 21 7.25 -5.82 15.73
C PRO A 21 8.58 -6.22 15.08
N LEU A 22 9.39 -5.22 14.74
CA LEU A 22 10.74 -5.44 14.22
C LEU A 22 11.64 -6.02 15.31
N SER A 23 12.42 -7.05 14.97
CA SER A 23 13.43 -7.63 15.86
C SER A 23 14.77 -6.97 15.63
N LEU A 24 15.43 -6.51 16.70
CA LEU A 24 16.79 -6.01 16.63
C LEU A 24 17.76 -7.19 16.67
N GLU A 25 18.42 -7.44 15.54
CA GLU A 25 19.28 -8.61 15.34
C GLU A 25 20.70 -8.17 14.98
N GLU A 26 21.68 -9.03 15.26
CA GLU A 26 22.98 -8.98 14.58
C GLU A 26 22.83 -9.70 13.23
N VAL A 27 23.10 -8.97 12.14
CA VAL A 27 23.04 -9.46 10.77
C VAL A 27 24.43 -9.45 10.14
N GLU A 28 24.63 -10.33 9.16
CA GLU A 28 25.82 -10.39 8.32
C GLU A 28 25.54 -9.68 7.00
N VAL A 29 26.34 -8.66 6.69
CA VAL A 29 26.28 -7.86 5.47
C VAL A 29 27.46 -8.21 4.58
N ALA A 30 27.17 -8.89 3.48
CA ALA A 30 28.16 -9.28 2.48
C ALA A 30 28.86 -8.04 1.87
N PRO A 31 30.11 -8.16 1.38
CA PRO A 31 30.76 -7.09 0.63
C PRO A 31 30.01 -6.77 -0.67
N PRO A 32 30.12 -5.54 -1.19
CA PRO A 32 29.49 -5.17 -2.45
C PRO A 32 30.14 -5.92 -3.62
N LYS A 33 29.31 -6.42 -4.55
CA LYS A 33 29.76 -6.99 -5.83
C LYS A 33 29.85 -5.90 -6.91
N ALA A 34 30.09 -6.28 -8.16
CA ALA A 34 30.16 -5.35 -9.27
C ALA A 34 28.92 -4.43 -9.33
N HIS A 35 29.15 -3.13 -9.53
CA HIS A 35 28.12 -2.08 -9.56
C HIS A 35 27.29 -1.92 -8.28
N GLU A 36 27.84 -2.34 -7.13
CA GLU A 36 27.23 -2.17 -5.82
C GLU A 36 28.10 -1.33 -4.90
N VAL A 37 27.45 -0.67 -3.96
CA VAL A 37 28.07 0.20 -2.97
C VAL A 37 27.59 -0.20 -1.59
N ARG A 38 28.50 -0.41 -0.65
CA ARG A 38 28.18 -0.63 0.75
C ARG A 38 28.26 0.69 1.51
N VAL A 39 27.17 1.04 2.19
CA VAL A 39 26.97 2.32 2.86
C VAL A 39 26.82 2.06 4.35
N LYS A 40 27.56 2.81 5.17
CA LYS A 40 27.31 2.92 6.61
C LYS A 40 26.17 3.91 6.83
N ILE A 41 25.03 3.46 7.35
CA ILE A 41 23.85 4.30 7.59
C ILE A 41 23.97 4.96 8.95
N HIS A 42 23.93 6.30 8.95
CA HIS A 42 24.04 7.11 10.17
C HIS A 42 22.67 7.55 10.68
N ALA A 43 21.74 7.84 9.77
CA ALA A 43 20.37 8.19 10.09
C ALA A 43 19.38 7.57 9.09
N THR A 44 18.19 7.25 9.58
CA THR A 44 17.08 6.75 8.75
C THR A 44 15.72 7.24 9.25
N GLY A 45 14.84 7.69 8.36
CA GLY A 45 13.45 8.01 8.69
C GLY A 45 12.56 6.76 8.75
N VAL A 46 11.48 6.84 9.53
CA VAL A 46 10.35 5.90 9.49
C VAL A 46 9.20 6.54 8.71
N CYS A 47 8.64 5.80 7.76
CA CYS A 47 7.57 6.28 6.90
C CYS A 47 6.41 5.25 6.82
N HIS A 48 5.23 5.73 6.44
CA HIS A 48 4.04 4.89 6.28
C HIS A 48 4.24 3.78 5.24
N THR A 49 5.12 3.98 4.25
CA THR A 49 5.47 2.93 3.28
C THR A 49 6.14 1.73 3.97
N ASP A 50 7.01 1.96 4.96
CA ASP A 50 7.60 0.86 5.73
C ASP A 50 6.53 0.14 6.55
N ALA A 51 5.60 0.89 7.15
CA ALA A 51 4.50 0.33 7.95
C ALA A 51 3.51 -0.48 7.10
N TYR A 52 3.23 -0.02 5.88
CA TYR A 52 2.35 -0.68 4.93
C TYR A 52 2.91 -2.04 4.46
N THR A 53 4.21 -2.12 4.22
CA THR A 53 4.85 -3.41 3.98
C THR A 53 4.85 -4.26 5.25
N LEU A 54 5.21 -3.68 6.40
CA LEU A 54 5.21 -4.39 7.68
C LEU A 54 3.84 -4.97 8.03
N SER A 55 2.73 -4.30 7.72
CA SER A 55 1.37 -4.79 7.99
C SER A 55 0.99 -6.02 7.14
N GLY A 56 1.74 -6.31 6.08
CA GLY A 56 1.41 -7.36 5.10
C GLY A 56 0.37 -6.93 4.07
N SER A 57 0.04 -5.63 4.01
CA SER A 57 -0.90 -5.10 3.02
C SER A 57 -0.24 -4.88 1.65
N ASP A 58 1.08 -4.76 1.62
CA ASP A 58 1.89 -4.67 0.40
C ASP A 58 1.92 -6.01 -0.37
N PRO A 59 1.40 -6.06 -1.62
CA PRO A 59 1.43 -7.28 -2.42
C PRO A 59 2.84 -7.66 -2.92
N GLU A 60 3.81 -6.74 -2.85
CA GLU A 60 5.23 -7.05 -3.06
C GLU A 60 5.98 -7.34 -1.75
N GLY A 61 5.28 -7.35 -0.61
CA GLY A 61 5.87 -7.60 0.70
C GLY A 61 6.47 -9.00 0.80
N LEU A 62 7.76 -9.05 1.14
CA LEU A 62 8.51 -10.29 1.36
C LEU A 62 9.06 -10.32 2.78
N PHE A 63 9.08 -11.50 3.39
CA PHE A 63 9.61 -11.70 4.73
C PHE A 63 10.50 -12.97 4.76
N PRO A 64 11.59 -13.00 5.54
CA PRO A 64 12.11 -11.93 6.39
C PRO A 64 12.80 -10.82 5.58
N VAL A 65 12.69 -9.57 6.04
CA VAL A 65 13.20 -8.38 5.32
C VAL A 65 13.78 -7.34 6.27
N ILE A 66 14.77 -6.57 5.81
CA ILE A 66 15.19 -5.32 6.46
C ILE A 66 14.52 -4.17 5.72
N LEU A 67 13.58 -3.48 6.37
CA LEU A 67 12.85 -2.33 5.83
C LEU A 67 13.71 -1.05 5.83
N GLY A 68 13.07 0.10 5.62
CA GLY A 68 13.70 1.41 5.61
C GLY A 68 14.16 1.82 4.22
N HIS A 69 13.78 3.03 3.83
CA HIS A 69 14.12 3.63 2.53
C HIS A 69 14.45 5.12 2.58
N GLU A 70 14.36 5.75 3.76
CA GLU A 70 14.70 7.16 4.00
C GLU A 70 16.05 7.26 4.73
N GLY A 71 17.16 6.83 4.12
CA GLY A 71 18.47 6.77 4.78
C GLY A 71 19.47 7.85 4.33
N ALA A 72 20.41 8.19 5.20
CA ALA A 72 21.62 8.92 4.81
C ALA A 72 22.86 8.36 5.51
N GLY A 73 23.98 8.38 4.79
CA GLY A 73 25.20 7.85 5.35
C GLY A 73 26.47 8.12 4.56
N THR A 74 27.48 7.29 4.80
CA THR A 74 28.80 7.41 4.16
C THR A 74 29.18 6.11 3.48
N VAL A 75 29.76 6.18 2.28
CA VAL A 75 30.27 5.01 1.57
C VAL A 75 31.38 4.35 2.40
N GLU A 76 31.23 3.05 2.68
CA GLU A 76 32.27 2.26 3.34
C GLU A 76 33.16 1.54 2.32
N SER A 77 32.58 0.91 1.31
CA SER A 77 33.31 0.28 0.21
C SER A 77 32.48 0.25 -1.06
N VAL A 78 33.16 0.09 -2.19
CA VAL A 78 32.57 0.00 -3.53
C VAL A 78 33.01 -1.31 -4.17
N GLY A 79 32.14 -1.92 -4.95
CA GLY A 79 32.49 -3.09 -5.74
C GLY A 79 33.09 -2.73 -7.11
N GLU A 80 33.40 -3.76 -7.88
CA GLU A 80 34.00 -3.62 -9.22
C GLU A 80 33.13 -2.76 -10.16
N GLY A 81 33.76 -1.94 -11.01
CA GLY A 81 33.05 -1.11 -12.00
C GLY A 81 32.38 0.16 -11.46
N VAL A 82 32.33 0.35 -10.14
CA VAL A 82 31.84 1.61 -9.55
C VAL A 82 32.89 2.71 -9.69
N THR A 83 32.52 3.80 -10.35
CA THR A 83 33.42 4.93 -10.64
C THR A 83 32.97 6.26 -10.03
N LYS A 84 31.68 6.39 -9.71
CA LYS A 84 31.08 7.65 -9.22
C LYS A 84 31.23 7.88 -7.71
N PHE A 85 31.63 6.85 -6.98
CA PHE A 85 31.70 6.85 -5.53
C PHE A 85 33.05 6.32 -5.05
N LYS A 86 33.49 6.83 -3.91
CA LYS A 86 34.64 6.31 -3.17
C LYS A 86 34.32 6.21 -1.68
N PRO A 87 35.03 5.36 -0.92
CA PRO A 87 34.91 5.34 0.54
C PRO A 87 35.05 6.73 1.16
N GLY A 88 34.15 7.05 2.09
CA GLY A 88 34.05 8.36 2.76
C GLY A 88 33.07 9.34 2.11
N ASP A 89 32.61 9.12 0.88
CA ASP A 89 31.61 10.00 0.26
C ASP A 89 30.28 9.98 1.04
N THR A 90 29.72 11.16 1.31
CA THR A 90 28.40 11.33 1.92
C THR A 90 27.29 11.10 0.90
N VAL A 91 26.32 10.24 1.23
CA VAL A 91 25.36 9.69 0.27
C VAL A 91 23.96 9.47 0.85
N ILE A 92 22.96 9.48 -0.04
CA ILE A 92 21.56 9.14 0.23
C ILE A 92 21.15 7.98 -0.69
N PRO A 93 20.79 6.79 -0.17
CA PRO A 93 20.18 5.71 -0.96
C PRO A 93 18.81 6.12 -1.52
N LEU A 94 18.51 5.67 -2.73
CA LEU A 94 17.34 6.08 -3.51
C LEU A 94 16.54 4.86 -3.96
N TYR A 95 15.27 4.79 -3.55
CA TYR A 95 14.39 3.71 -3.96
C TYR A 95 13.96 3.80 -5.44
N ILE A 96 14.01 4.99 -6.07
CA ILE A 96 13.91 5.10 -7.52
C ILE A 96 15.32 5.22 -8.09
N PRO A 97 15.84 4.23 -8.83
CA PRO A 97 17.16 4.31 -9.45
C PRO A 97 17.21 5.32 -10.60
N GLN A 98 18.40 5.71 -11.02
CA GLN A 98 18.62 6.51 -12.23
C GLN A 98 19.89 6.04 -12.97
N CYS A 99 19.69 5.16 -13.96
CA CYS A 99 20.79 4.61 -14.76
C CYS A 99 21.30 5.55 -15.87
N GLY A 100 20.52 6.55 -16.28
CA GLY A 100 20.87 7.49 -17.37
C GLY A 100 20.79 6.91 -18.80
N GLU A 101 20.72 5.59 -18.95
CA GLU A 101 20.85 4.93 -20.26
C GLU A 101 19.55 4.32 -20.81
N CYS A 102 18.61 3.91 -19.94
CA CYS A 102 17.37 3.27 -20.37
C CYS A 102 16.38 4.26 -20.98
N LYS A 103 15.40 3.75 -21.75
CA LYS A 103 14.39 4.57 -22.44
C LYS A 103 13.62 5.51 -21.49
N PHE A 104 13.41 5.10 -20.24
CA PHE A 104 12.73 5.92 -19.23
C PHE A 104 13.64 7.03 -18.71
N CYS A 105 14.90 6.73 -18.38
CA CYS A 105 15.86 7.75 -17.95
C CYS A 105 16.11 8.81 -19.03
N LYS A 106 16.16 8.41 -20.30
CA LYS A 106 16.33 9.32 -21.45
C LYS A 106 15.08 10.14 -21.78
N ASN A 107 13.91 9.76 -21.26
CA ASN A 107 12.67 10.47 -21.53
C ASN A 107 12.43 11.56 -20.47
N PRO A 108 12.17 12.82 -20.87
CA PRO A 108 11.89 13.90 -19.91
C PRO A 108 10.52 13.78 -19.23
N LYS A 109 9.61 12.92 -19.74
CA LYS A 109 8.25 12.76 -19.22
C LYS A 109 8.15 11.84 -17.99
N THR A 110 9.26 11.27 -17.52
CA THR A 110 9.24 10.29 -16.42
C THR A 110 10.57 10.20 -15.67
N ASN A 111 10.49 9.75 -14.42
CA ASN A 111 11.62 9.38 -13.57
C ASN A 111 11.68 7.86 -13.28
N LEU A 112 10.78 7.05 -13.84
CA LEU A 112 10.62 5.63 -13.49
C LEU A 112 11.65 4.72 -14.18
N CYS A 113 12.91 4.79 -13.76
CA CYS A 113 13.95 3.88 -14.25
C CYS A 113 13.57 2.42 -14.03
N GLN A 114 13.69 1.59 -15.08
CA GLN A 114 13.34 0.18 -15.04
C GLN A 114 14.53 -0.77 -14.92
N LYS A 115 15.77 -0.25 -14.85
CA LYS A 115 17.01 -1.06 -14.97
C LYS A 115 17.07 -2.22 -13.96
N ILE A 116 16.65 -1.98 -12.72
CA ILE A 116 16.71 -2.97 -11.63
C ILE A 116 15.33 -3.22 -10.97
N ARG A 117 14.25 -2.69 -11.54
CA ARG A 117 12.92 -2.71 -10.89
C ARG A 117 12.43 -4.13 -10.59
N VAL A 118 12.73 -5.08 -11.48
CA VAL A 118 12.33 -6.49 -11.34
C VAL A 118 13.01 -7.13 -10.13
N THR A 119 14.33 -7.02 -10.00
CA THR A 119 15.04 -7.63 -8.86
C THR A 119 14.74 -6.88 -7.57
N GLN A 120 14.60 -5.56 -7.64
CA GLN A 120 14.21 -4.72 -6.51
C GLN A 120 12.84 -5.12 -5.93
N GLY A 121 11.85 -5.40 -6.77
CA GLY A 121 10.52 -5.90 -6.33
C GLY A 121 10.53 -7.33 -5.80
N GLN A 122 11.60 -8.07 -6.07
CA GLN A 122 11.84 -9.40 -5.49
C GLN A 122 12.68 -9.32 -4.21
N GLY A 123 13.01 -8.12 -3.73
CA GLY A 123 13.88 -7.92 -2.57
C GLY A 123 15.33 -8.35 -2.78
N LEU A 124 15.83 -8.28 -4.02
CA LEU A 124 17.14 -8.78 -4.42
C LEU A 124 17.98 -7.71 -5.14
N MET A 125 19.30 -7.87 -5.05
CA MET A 125 20.27 -7.10 -5.82
C MET A 125 20.20 -7.46 -7.32
N PRO A 126 20.84 -6.68 -8.22
CA PRO A 126 20.78 -6.92 -9.68
C PRO A 126 21.22 -8.33 -10.11
N ASP A 127 22.07 -8.98 -9.32
CA ASP A 127 22.52 -10.36 -9.54
C ASP A 127 21.54 -11.44 -9.02
N LYS A 128 20.34 -11.04 -8.59
CA LYS A 128 19.28 -11.89 -8.02
C LYS A 128 19.67 -12.59 -6.72
N THR A 129 20.56 -11.99 -5.94
CA THR A 129 20.91 -12.48 -4.60
C THR A 129 20.70 -11.38 -3.54
N THR A 130 20.62 -11.76 -2.28
CA THR A 130 20.63 -10.80 -1.17
C THR A 130 22.07 -10.56 -0.68
N ARG A 131 22.25 -9.49 0.10
CA ARG A 131 23.49 -9.17 0.81
C ARG A 131 23.37 -9.37 2.31
N PHE A 132 22.19 -9.76 2.79
CA PHE A 132 21.91 -9.94 4.19
C PHE A 132 21.68 -11.41 4.53
N THR A 133 22.36 -11.87 5.58
CA THR A 133 22.07 -13.12 6.27
C THR A 133 21.84 -12.85 7.76
N CYS A 134 20.90 -13.54 8.37
CA CYS A 134 20.62 -13.47 9.80
C CYS A 134 20.27 -14.86 10.31
N LYS A 135 20.95 -15.32 11.38
CA LYS A 135 20.75 -16.67 11.95
C LYS A 135 20.85 -17.78 10.89
N GLY A 136 21.80 -17.64 9.95
CA GLY A 136 22.01 -18.59 8.84
C GLY A 136 20.95 -18.57 7.74
N LYS A 137 19.96 -17.66 7.79
CA LYS A 137 18.91 -17.51 6.78
C LYS A 137 19.14 -16.26 5.92
N PRO A 138 18.85 -16.31 4.61
CA PRO A 138 18.79 -15.11 3.77
C PRO A 138 17.72 -14.15 4.27
N VAL A 139 18.00 -12.85 4.26
CA VAL A 139 17.05 -11.77 4.56
C VAL A 139 16.91 -10.88 3.34
N PHE A 140 15.69 -10.55 2.91
CA PHE A 140 15.46 -9.75 1.72
C PHE A 140 15.83 -8.28 1.91
N HIS A 141 16.12 -7.63 0.79
CA HIS A 141 16.21 -6.17 0.72
C HIS A 141 14.83 -5.54 0.57
N PHE A 142 14.68 -4.33 1.07
CA PHE A 142 13.48 -3.52 0.88
C PHE A 142 13.75 -2.33 -0.04
N MET A 143 12.96 -2.21 -1.11
CA MET A 143 13.04 -1.10 -2.07
C MET A 143 14.47 -0.83 -2.60
N GLY A 144 15.36 -1.82 -2.57
CA GLY A 144 16.78 -1.66 -2.95
C GLY A 144 17.57 -0.71 -2.06
N THR A 145 17.15 -0.48 -0.82
CA THR A 145 17.74 0.50 0.12
C THR A 145 18.02 -0.11 1.50
N SER A 146 17.01 -0.72 2.14
CA SER A 146 17.14 -1.47 3.40
C SER A 146 17.85 -0.70 4.52
N THR A 147 17.41 0.52 4.80
CA THR A 147 18.13 1.49 5.64
C THR A 147 17.97 1.24 7.15
N PHE A 148 17.12 0.29 7.57
CA PHE A 148 17.04 -0.15 8.96
C PHE A 148 18.18 -1.12 9.34
N SER A 149 19.41 -0.84 8.90
CA SER A 149 20.63 -1.61 9.17
C SER A 149 21.84 -0.68 9.29
N GLU A 150 22.83 -1.04 10.11
CA GLU A 150 24.11 -0.30 10.27
C GLU A 150 24.87 -0.17 8.98
N TYR A 151 24.85 -1.24 8.19
CA TYR A 151 25.37 -1.25 6.85
C TYR A 151 24.33 -1.81 5.90
N THR A 152 24.21 -1.19 4.74
CA THR A 152 23.41 -1.70 3.63
C THR A 152 24.23 -1.74 2.36
N VAL A 153 23.81 -2.55 1.40
CA VAL A 153 24.42 -2.62 0.07
C VAL A 153 23.36 -2.26 -0.95
N VAL A 154 23.67 -1.30 -1.81
CA VAL A 154 22.75 -0.78 -2.83
C VAL A 154 23.42 -0.79 -4.20
N ALA A 155 22.62 -0.74 -5.26
CA ALA A 155 23.14 -0.55 -6.61
C ALA A 155 23.70 0.89 -6.74
N ASP A 156 24.80 1.07 -7.46
CA ASP A 156 25.41 2.39 -7.68
C ASP A 156 24.47 3.40 -8.35
N ILE A 157 23.54 2.93 -9.19
CA ILE A 157 22.48 3.75 -9.81
C ILE A 157 21.34 4.14 -8.86
N SER A 158 21.34 3.63 -7.63
CA SER A 158 20.36 3.91 -6.57
C SER A 158 20.98 4.73 -5.44
N LEU A 159 22.02 5.52 -5.74
CA LEU A 159 22.76 6.27 -4.74
C LEU A 159 23.01 7.70 -5.24
N ALA A 160 22.75 8.69 -4.39
CA ALA A 160 23.08 10.09 -4.65
C ALA A 160 24.24 10.53 -3.74
N LYS A 161 25.27 11.13 -4.33
CA LYS A 161 26.33 11.83 -3.58
C LYS A 161 25.87 13.24 -3.25
N VAL A 162 26.02 13.65 -2.00
CA VAL A 162 25.56 14.95 -1.51
C VAL A 162 26.70 15.71 -0.81
N ASP A 163 26.44 16.94 -0.38
CA ASP A 163 27.41 17.74 0.37
C ASP A 163 27.90 16.97 1.62
N GLU A 164 29.22 16.95 1.83
CA GLU A 164 29.82 16.24 2.96
C GLU A 164 29.51 16.86 4.32
N HIS A 165 29.12 18.15 4.34
CA HIS A 165 28.73 18.89 5.53
C HIS A 165 27.22 18.83 5.80
N ALA A 166 26.44 18.14 4.95
CA ALA A 166 25.00 18.02 5.14
C ALA A 166 24.68 17.21 6.42
N PRO A 167 23.81 17.71 7.31
CA PRO A 167 23.41 16.99 8.52
C PRO A 167 22.57 15.76 8.15
N LEU A 168 23.16 14.57 8.30
CA LEU A 168 22.59 13.31 7.82
C LEU A 168 21.28 12.93 8.51
N ASP A 169 21.09 13.36 9.76
CA ASP A 169 19.86 13.23 10.54
C ASP A 169 18.69 14.07 10.00
N LYS A 170 18.96 15.01 9.10
CA LYS A 170 17.96 15.83 8.42
C LYS A 170 17.79 15.38 6.98
N VAL A 171 18.88 15.33 6.22
CA VAL A 171 18.82 15.08 4.78
C VAL A 171 18.40 13.66 4.42
N CYS A 172 18.40 12.70 5.36
CA CYS A 172 17.82 11.37 5.14
C CYS A 172 16.35 11.42 4.68
N LEU A 173 15.61 12.45 5.09
CA LEU A 173 14.20 12.66 4.72
C LEU A 173 14.00 13.09 3.25
N LEU A 174 15.06 13.55 2.59
CA LEU A 174 15.03 13.90 1.16
C LEU A 174 15.07 12.67 0.24
N GLY A 175 15.26 11.47 0.81
CA GLY A 175 15.15 10.19 0.10
C GLY A 175 13.72 9.75 -0.23
N CYS A 176 12.69 10.34 0.40
CA CYS A 176 11.29 10.00 0.11
C CYS A 176 10.29 11.15 0.34
N GLY A 177 9.72 11.28 1.54
CA GLY A 177 8.46 12.01 1.75
C GLY A 177 8.50 13.50 1.38
N ILE A 178 9.55 14.22 1.80
CA ILE A 178 9.68 15.67 1.53
C ILE A 178 9.81 15.91 0.03
N SER A 179 10.76 15.22 -0.61
CA SER A 179 10.98 15.32 -2.06
C SER A 179 9.72 14.95 -2.85
N THR A 180 8.98 13.94 -2.40
CA THR A 180 7.75 13.47 -3.05
C THR A 180 6.67 14.54 -3.04
N GLY A 181 6.29 15.08 -1.88
CA GLY A 181 5.25 16.11 -1.79
C GLY A 181 5.66 17.39 -2.51
N TYR A 182 6.89 17.86 -2.27
CA TYR A 182 7.40 19.08 -2.89
C TYR A 182 7.42 19.00 -4.42
N GLY A 183 7.90 17.88 -4.97
CA GLY A 183 7.91 17.62 -6.41
C GLY A 183 6.52 17.34 -6.99
N ALA A 184 5.57 16.83 -6.20
CA ALA A 184 4.20 16.64 -6.66
C ALA A 184 3.58 17.99 -7.09
N ALA A 185 3.77 19.03 -6.28
CA ALA A 185 3.31 20.38 -6.61
C ALA A 185 4.11 20.99 -7.79
N LEU A 186 5.45 20.97 -7.71
CA LEU A 186 6.29 21.70 -8.67
C LEU A 186 6.45 21.01 -10.02
N ASN A 187 6.63 19.68 -10.04
CA ASN A 187 6.97 18.95 -11.26
C ASN A 187 5.75 18.28 -11.88
N THR A 188 4.87 17.69 -11.05
CA THR A 188 3.76 16.85 -11.54
C THR A 188 2.51 17.67 -11.83
N ALA A 189 2.05 18.43 -10.83
CA ALA A 189 0.94 19.37 -10.99
C ALA A 189 1.39 20.59 -11.81
N LYS A 190 2.60 21.11 -11.53
CA LYS A 190 3.12 22.37 -12.06
C LYS A 190 2.22 23.54 -11.67
N VAL A 191 1.92 23.61 -10.37
CA VAL A 191 1.08 24.66 -9.77
C VAL A 191 1.53 26.03 -10.26
N GLU A 192 0.57 26.86 -10.72
CA GLU A 192 0.84 28.21 -11.15
C GLU A 192 0.68 29.23 -9.99
N PRO A 193 1.35 30.39 -10.08
CA PRO A 193 1.10 31.50 -9.18
C PRO A 193 -0.37 31.92 -9.20
N GLY A 194 -0.95 32.15 -8.04
CA GLY A 194 -2.35 32.56 -7.87
C GLY A 194 -3.34 31.41 -7.73
N SER A 195 -2.95 30.15 -7.98
CA SER A 195 -3.86 29.00 -7.90
C SER A 195 -4.41 28.73 -6.49
N VAL A 196 -5.58 28.09 -6.45
CA VAL A 196 -6.19 27.52 -5.24
C VAL A 196 -5.86 26.03 -5.18
N CYS A 197 -5.27 25.58 -4.08
CA CYS A 197 -4.88 24.20 -3.87
C CYS A 197 -5.61 23.57 -2.68
N ALA A 198 -6.01 22.29 -2.79
CA ALA A 198 -6.42 21.46 -1.65
C ALA A 198 -5.45 20.31 -1.42
N VAL A 199 -5.06 20.05 -0.16
CA VAL A 199 -4.17 18.95 0.21
C VAL A 199 -4.85 18.06 1.23
N PHE A 200 -5.16 16.82 0.83
CA PHE A 200 -5.82 15.83 1.65
C PHE A 200 -4.78 14.97 2.38
N GLY A 201 -4.78 15.04 3.71
CA GLY A 201 -3.82 14.40 4.60
C GLY A 201 -2.64 15.31 4.93
N LEU A 202 -2.51 15.72 6.19
CA LEU A 202 -1.48 16.64 6.68
C LEU A 202 -0.32 15.92 7.39
N GLY A 203 0.07 14.75 6.88
CA GLY A 203 1.34 14.12 7.23
C GLY A 203 2.53 14.76 6.48
N ALA A 204 3.74 14.21 6.64
CA ALA A 204 4.94 14.82 6.01
C ALA A 204 4.82 15.01 4.49
N VAL A 205 4.20 14.08 3.77
CA VAL A 205 4.01 14.20 2.31
C VAL A 205 3.07 15.36 1.98
N GLY A 206 1.94 15.49 2.69
CA GLY A 206 1.00 16.59 2.49
C GLY A 206 1.60 17.94 2.88
N LEU A 207 2.31 18.01 4.01
CA LEU A 207 3.03 19.22 4.43
C LEU A 207 4.09 19.63 3.41
N ALA A 208 4.77 18.67 2.78
CA ALA A 208 5.71 18.95 1.70
C ALA A 208 5.01 19.39 0.40
N ALA A 209 3.82 18.86 0.08
CA ALA A 209 3.00 19.34 -1.03
C ALA A 209 2.52 20.78 -0.79
N ILE A 210 2.10 21.11 0.43
CA ILE A 210 1.77 22.49 0.85
C ILE A 210 2.97 23.42 0.66
N MET A 211 4.15 23.01 1.15
CA MET A 211 5.39 23.77 0.95
C MET A 211 5.69 23.99 -0.54
N GLY A 212 5.45 22.98 -1.38
CA GLY A 212 5.59 23.09 -2.84
C GLY A 212 4.58 24.06 -3.47
N CYS A 213 3.31 24.00 -3.06
CA CYS A 213 2.27 24.94 -3.51
C CYS A 213 2.60 26.38 -3.13
N LYS A 214 3.09 26.60 -1.90
CA LYS A 214 3.54 27.92 -1.44
C LYS A 214 4.74 28.42 -2.25
N ALA A 215 5.73 27.55 -2.50
CA ALA A 215 6.88 27.90 -3.33
C ALA A 215 6.50 28.22 -4.78
N ALA A 216 5.44 27.60 -5.29
CA ALA A 216 4.87 27.89 -6.61
C ALA A 216 4.06 29.20 -6.68
N GLY A 217 3.72 29.78 -5.52
CA GLY A 217 2.95 31.03 -5.43
C GLY A 217 1.43 30.84 -5.41
N ALA A 218 0.91 29.69 -4.98
CA ALA A 218 -0.52 29.49 -4.77
C ALA A 218 -1.10 30.56 -3.82
N SER A 219 -2.30 31.07 -4.12
CA SER A 219 -2.95 32.14 -3.36
C SER A 219 -3.71 31.61 -2.13
N ARG A 220 -4.30 30.41 -2.26
CA ARG A 220 -5.05 29.71 -1.21
C ARG A 220 -4.58 28.26 -1.17
N ILE A 221 -4.27 27.77 0.03
CA ILE A 221 -3.85 26.39 0.27
C ILE A 221 -4.71 25.83 1.40
N ILE A 222 -5.67 24.99 1.04
CA ILE A 222 -6.66 24.39 1.92
C ILE A 222 -6.15 23.02 2.39
N GLY A 223 -5.85 22.90 3.68
CA GLY A 223 -5.50 21.63 4.32
C GLY A 223 -6.74 20.84 4.72
N VAL A 224 -6.79 19.55 4.40
CA VAL A 224 -7.92 18.67 4.74
C VAL A 224 -7.41 17.48 5.55
N ASP A 225 -7.78 17.39 6.83
CA ASP A 225 -7.43 16.27 7.70
C ASP A 225 -8.51 16.07 8.77
N ILE A 226 -8.66 14.83 9.26
CA ILE A 226 -9.61 14.50 10.32
C ILE A 226 -9.08 14.85 11.72
N ASN A 227 -7.78 15.12 11.84
CA ASN A 227 -7.16 15.57 13.08
C ASN A 227 -6.95 17.09 13.05
N PRO A 228 -7.75 17.88 13.80
CA PRO A 228 -7.65 19.34 13.82
C PRO A 228 -6.34 19.84 14.45
N GLU A 229 -5.67 19.05 15.30
CA GLU A 229 -4.41 19.43 15.94
C GLU A 229 -3.28 19.66 14.92
N LYS A 230 -3.38 19.06 13.73
CA LYS A 230 -2.40 19.25 12.66
C LYS A 230 -2.48 20.62 12.01
N PHE A 231 -3.58 21.37 12.19
CA PHE A 231 -3.77 22.64 11.51
C PHE A 231 -2.73 23.68 11.92
N GLU A 232 -2.53 23.92 13.22
CA GLU A 232 -1.61 24.95 13.70
C GLU A 232 -0.18 24.75 13.17
N LEU A 233 0.29 23.50 13.18
CA LEU A 233 1.60 23.15 12.65
C LEU A 233 1.67 23.34 11.12
N SER A 234 0.59 23.00 10.40
CA SER A 234 0.54 23.12 8.94
C SER A 234 0.61 24.57 8.43
N LYS A 235 0.20 25.56 9.23
CA LYS A 235 0.33 26.98 8.89
C LYS A 235 1.79 27.37 8.64
N LYS A 236 2.74 26.78 9.38
CA LYS A 236 4.19 27.02 9.20
C LYS A 236 4.65 26.66 7.77
N PHE A 237 4.05 25.61 7.20
CA PHE A 237 4.37 25.13 5.85
C PHE A 237 3.66 25.91 4.75
N GLY A 238 2.54 26.56 5.04
CA GLY A 238 1.83 27.41 4.09
C GLY A 238 0.32 27.23 4.01
N VAL A 239 -0.30 26.39 4.83
CA VAL A 239 -1.76 26.27 4.85
C VAL A 239 -2.39 27.61 5.21
N THR A 240 -3.37 28.04 4.41
CA THR A 240 -4.14 29.27 4.63
C THR A 240 -5.48 29.00 5.28
N GLU A 241 -6.08 27.84 4.97
CA GLU A 241 -7.41 27.43 5.41
C GLU A 241 -7.40 25.95 5.77
N PHE A 242 -8.27 25.52 6.68
CA PHE A 242 -8.36 24.13 7.10
C PHE A 242 -9.80 23.65 7.12
N VAL A 243 -9.99 22.40 6.71
CA VAL A 243 -11.29 21.74 6.72
C VAL A 243 -11.13 20.36 7.35
N ASN A 244 -11.88 20.13 8.42
CA ASN A 244 -12.05 18.79 8.97
C ASN A 244 -13.34 18.18 8.41
N PRO A 245 -13.27 17.08 7.63
CA PRO A 245 -14.46 16.45 7.06
C PRO A 245 -15.53 16.06 8.08
N LYS A 246 -15.15 15.84 9.35
CA LYS A 246 -16.09 15.49 10.43
C LYS A 246 -16.98 16.64 10.88
N ASP A 247 -16.63 17.88 10.55
CA ASP A 247 -17.39 19.08 10.94
C ASP A 247 -18.49 19.42 9.92
N HIS A 248 -18.67 18.58 8.90
CA HIS A 248 -19.62 18.79 7.81
C HIS A 248 -20.50 17.56 7.58
N SER A 249 -21.78 17.79 7.28
CA SER A 249 -22.71 16.73 6.87
C SER A 249 -22.65 16.42 5.38
N LYS A 250 -22.17 17.36 4.56
CA LYS A 250 -21.97 17.19 3.12
C LYS A 250 -20.68 16.44 2.81
N PRO A 251 -20.59 15.71 1.68
CA PRO A 251 -19.33 15.19 1.18
C PRO A 251 -18.27 16.29 1.07
N ILE A 252 -17.04 15.98 1.48
CA ILE A 252 -15.95 16.98 1.56
C ILE A 252 -15.68 17.69 0.23
N GLN A 253 -15.86 17.00 -0.89
CA GLN A 253 -15.71 17.61 -2.21
C GLN A 253 -16.75 18.70 -2.50
N GLU A 254 -17.97 18.57 -1.99
CA GLU A 254 -19.01 19.60 -2.15
C GLU A 254 -18.71 20.82 -1.28
N VAL A 255 -18.23 20.59 -0.05
CA VAL A 255 -17.77 21.66 0.85
C VAL A 255 -16.67 22.49 0.18
N LEU A 256 -15.66 21.83 -0.40
CA LEU A 256 -14.57 22.52 -1.09
C LEU A 256 -15.04 23.26 -2.34
N ILE A 257 -15.96 22.70 -3.13
CA ILE A 257 -16.55 23.38 -4.29
C ILE A 257 -17.26 24.67 -3.85
N GLU A 258 -18.04 24.62 -2.78
CA GLU A 258 -18.76 25.78 -2.24
C GLU A 258 -17.79 26.84 -1.70
N MET A 259 -16.74 26.44 -0.98
CA MET A 259 -15.71 27.34 -0.44
C MET A 259 -14.84 28.04 -1.51
N THR A 260 -14.85 27.52 -2.74
CA THR A 260 -13.94 27.95 -3.81
C THR A 260 -14.67 28.38 -5.07
N ASP A 261 -16.01 28.52 -5.00
CA ASP A 261 -16.86 28.95 -6.10
C ASP A 261 -16.66 28.12 -7.38
N GLY A 262 -16.61 26.78 -7.24
CA GLY A 262 -16.53 25.87 -8.38
C GLY A 262 -15.50 24.74 -8.27
N GLY A 263 -14.63 24.78 -7.27
CA GLY A 263 -13.60 23.78 -7.00
C GLY A 263 -12.18 24.34 -7.07
N VAL A 264 -11.20 23.57 -6.58
CA VAL A 264 -9.78 23.97 -6.56
C VAL A 264 -9.08 23.75 -7.89
N ASP A 265 -8.08 24.57 -8.21
CA ASP A 265 -7.25 24.37 -9.42
C ASP A 265 -6.45 23.07 -9.31
N TYR A 266 -5.91 22.79 -8.12
CA TYR A 266 -5.12 21.61 -7.84
C TYR A 266 -5.54 20.91 -6.56
N SER A 267 -5.68 19.59 -6.61
CA SER A 267 -5.84 18.77 -5.40
C SER A 267 -4.72 17.74 -5.29
N PHE A 268 -4.28 17.44 -4.07
CA PHE A 268 -3.26 16.44 -3.78
C PHE A 268 -3.78 15.45 -2.74
N GLU A 269 -3.86 14.17 -3.11
CA GLU A 269 -4.17 13.11 -2.15
C GLU A 269 -2.89 12.53 -1.57
N CYS A 270 -2.72 12.63 -0.26
CA CYS A 270 -1.48 12.29 0.46
C CYS A 270 -1.71 11.23 1.55
N ILE A 271 -2.73 10.38 1.41
CA ILE A 271 -3.14 9.41 2.44
C ILE A 271 -2.97 7.97 1.93
N GLY A 272 -3.50 7.66 0.75
CA GLY A 272 -3.59 6.30 0.22
C GLY A 272 -5.00 5.72 0.34
N ASN A 273 -6.04 6.55 0.43
CA ASN A 273 -7.42 6.10 0.54
C ASN A 273 -8.19 6.38 -0.76
N VAL A 274 -8.68 5.34 -1.44
CA VAL A 274 -9.34 5.47 -2.75
C VAL A 274 -10.60 6.33 -2.73
N THR A 275 -11.33 6.37 -1.61
CA THR A 275 -12.49 7.24 -1.42
C THR A 275 -12.06 8.71 -1.38
N ILE A 276 -10.93 9.00 -0.72
CA ILE A 276 -10.37 10.34 -0.67
C ILE A 276 -9.72 10.73 -2.00
N MET A 277 -9.11 9.79 -2.71
CA MET A 277 -8.60 10.03 -4.08
C MET A 277 -9.73 10.49 -5.01
N ARG A 278 -10.90 9.85 -4.92
CA ARG A 278 -12.10 10.26 -5.64
C ARG A 278 -12.57 11.65 -5.21
N ALA A 279 -12.68 11.90 -3.91
CA ALA A 279 -13.12 13.20 -3.39
C ALA A 279 -12.18 14.33 -3.84
N ALA A 280 -10.87 14.10 -3.83
CA ALA A 280 -9.86 15.06 -4.30
C ALA A 280 -10.08 15.42 -5.78
N LEU A 281 -10.32 14.43 -6.64
CA LEU A 281 -10.67 14.68 -8.04
C LEU A 281 -11.98 15.47 -8.17
N GLU A 282 -13.03 15.05 -7.47
CA GLU A 282 -14.35 15.68 -7.59
C GLU A 282 -14.37 17.11 -7.03
N ALA A 283 -13.50 17.43 -6.08
CA ALA A 283 -13.30 18.78 -5.52
C ALA A 283 -12.57 19.75 -6.46
N CYS A 284 -11.93 19.25 -7.52
CA CYS A 284 -11.23 20.10 -8.48
C CYS A 284 -12.22 20.91 -9.34
N HIS A 285 -11.78 22.08 -9.82
CA HIS A 285 -12.56 22.97 -10.66
C HIS A 285 -12.94 22.30 -11.98
N LYS A 286 -14.20 22.47 -12.40
CA LYS A 286 -14.66 22.05 -13.72
C LYS A 286 -13.91 22.82 -14.82
N GLY A 287 -13.46 22.14 -15.86
CA GLY A 287 -12.82 22.77 -17.03
C GLY A 287 -11.30 22.62 -17.06
N TRP A 288 -10.61 22.77 -15.92
CA TRP A 288 -9.13 22.75 -15.88
C TRP A 288 -8.52 22.06 -14.65
N GLY A 289 -9.30 21.76 -13.61
CA GLY A 289 -8.75 21.31 -12.34
C GLY A 289 -7.98 19.99 -12.43
N THR A 290 -6.87 19.89 -11.71
CA THR A 290 -5.98 18.72 -11.73
C THR A 290 -5.85 18.07 -10.35
N SER A 291 -6.12 16.76 -10.29
CA SER A 291 -5.91 15.96 -9.09
C SER A 291 -4.67 15.07 -9.23
N VAL A 292 -3.79 15.14 -8.22
CA VAL A 292 -2.56 14.35 -8.13
C VAL A 292 -2.66 13.36 -6.98
N ILE A 293 -2.65 12.06 -7.32
CA ILE A 293 -2.53 10.98 -6.35
C ILE A 293 -1.06 10.84 -5.94
N ILE A 294 -0.79 10.94 -4.65
CA ILE A 294 0.54 10.72 -4.05
C ILE A 294 0.49 9.53 -3.08
N GLY A 295 -0.60 9.40 -2.32
CA GLY A 295 -0.80 8.28 -1.40
C GLY A 295 -0.82 6.93 -2.12
N VAL A 296 -0.28 5.91 -1.46
CA VAL A 296 -0.24 4.54 -1.99
C VAL A 296 -1.43 3.77 -1.43
N ALA A 297 -2.33 3.34 -2.31
CA ALA A 297 -3.50 2.55 -1.93
C ALA A 297 -3.12 1.10 -1.60
N ALA A 298 -3.96 0.46 -0.77
CA ALA A 298 -3.81 -0.96 -0.47
C ALA A 298 -3.96 -1.84 -1.72
N SER A 299 -3.37 -3.04 -1.71
CA SER A 299 -3.50 -4.00 -2.81
C SER A 299 -4.96 -4.26 -3.19
N GLY A 300 -5.22 -4.33 -4.50
CA GLY A 300 -6.56 -4.64 -5.03
C GLY A 300 -7.60 -3.52 -4.88
N GLN A 301 -7.24 -2.37 -4.29
CA GLN A 301 -8.14 -1.23 -4.22
C GLN A 301 -8.18 -0.48 -5.55
N GLU A 302 -9.39 -0.05 -5.95
CA GLU A 302 -9.62 0.67 -7.19
C GLU A 302 -10.18 2.07 -6.91
N ILE A 303 -9.69 3.03 -7.68
CA ILE A 303 -10.27 4.37 -7.73
C ILE A 303 -11.43 4.39 -8.72
N SER A 304 -12.52 5.07 -8.36
CA SER A 304 -13.69 5.21 -9.23
C SER A 304 -14.19 6.65 -9.27
N THR A 305 -14.75 7.07 -10.39
CA THR A 305 -15.49 8.33 -10.52
C THR A 305 -16.44 8.23 -11.72
N ARG A 306 -17.38 9.18 -11.84
CA ARG A 306 -18.20 9.28 -13.05
C ARG A 306 -17.32 9.83 -14.19
N PRO A 307 -17.26 9.19 -15.38
CA PRO A 307 -16.45 9.67 -16.50
C PRO A 307 -16.74 11.12 -16.89
N PHE A 308 -17.96 11.58 -16.64
CA PHE A 308 -18.36 12.97 -16.84
C PHE A 308 -17.42 13.95 -16.13
N GLN A 309 -16.87 13.61 -14.95
CA GLN A 309 -15.94 14.47 -14.21
C GLN A 309 -14.67 14.80 -15.03
N LEU A 310 -14.19 13.84 -15.83
CA LEU A 310 -13.03 14.00 -16.71
C LEU A 310 -13.43 14.67 -18.04
N ILE A 311 -14.57 14.28 -18.61
CA ILE A 311 -15.11 14.88 -19.86
C ILE A 311 -15.26 16.39 -19.72
N VAL A 312 -15.68 16.87 -18.54
CA VAL A 312 -15.82 18.30 -18.26
C VAL A 312 -14.51 18.99 -17.88
N GLY A 313 -13.35 18.42 -18.22
CA GLY A 313 -12.06 19.11 -18.21
C GLY A 313 -11.17 18.88 -16.98
N ARG A 314 -11.53 17.98 -16.06
CA ARG A 314 -10.60 17.60 -14.98
C ARG A 314 -9.53 16.64 -15.47
N THR A 315 -8.35 16.73 -14.88
CA THR A 315 -7.25 15.79 -15.12
C THR A 315 -6.94 15.00 -13.86
N TRP A 316 -6.86 13.67 -13.98
CA TRP A 316 -6.40 12.80 -12.90
C TRP A 316 -5.03 12.21 -13.25
N LYS A 317 -4.05 12.39 -12.37
CA LYS A 317 -2.68 11.87 -12.56
C LYS A 317 -2.09 11.43 -11.23
N GLY A 318 -0.99 10.68 -11.28
CA GLY A 318 -0.22 10.28 -10.09
C GLY A 318 1.21 10.80 -10.15
N THR A 319 1.92 10.72 -9.04
CA THR A 319 3.35 11.00 -8.96
C THR A 319 4.12 9.88 -8.27
N ALA A 320 5.37 9.68 -8.67
CA ALA A 320 6.31 8.81 -7.98
C ALA A 320 7.57 9.63 -7.66
N PHE A 321 7.96 9.68 -6.38
CA PHE A 321 9.07 10.50 -5.90
C PHE A 321 8.99 11.96 -6.39
N GLY A 322 7.79 12.52 -6.47
CA GLY A 322 7.56 13.90 -6.91
C GLY A 322 8.02 14.19 -8.34
N GLY A 323 8.20 13.15 -9.19
CA GLY A 323 8.70 13.30 -10.55
C GLY A 323 10.19 13.62 -10.66
N TRP A 324 10.95 13.60 -9.55
CA TRP A 324 12.38 13.88 -9.55
C TRP A 324 13.17 12.76 -10.21
N LYS A 325 14.09 13.10 -11.11
CA LYS A 325 15.19 12.21 -11.51
C LYS A 325 16.17 12.13 -10.33
N SER A 326 16.09 11.03 -9.59
CA SER A 326 16.59 10.93 -8.21
C SER A 326 18.06 11.30 -8.04
N VAL A 327 18.98 10.62 -8.71
CA VAL A 327 20.44 10.83 -8.61
C VAL A 327 20.84 12.25 -9.00
N GLU A 328 20.14 12.86 -9.96
CA GLU A 328 20.43 14.24 -10.39
C GLU A 328 19.78 15.33 -9.51
N SER A 329 18.64 15.02 -8.88
CA SER A 329 17.81 16.04 -8.21
C SER A 329 18.03 16.07 -6.70
N VAL A 330 18.26 14.92 -6.05
CA VAL A 330 18.45 14.87 -4.60
C VAL A 330 19.64 15.70 -4.12
N PRO A 331 20.81 15.72 -4.80
CA PRO A 331 21.90 16.60 -4.41
C PRO A 331 21.51 18.09 -4.45
N LYS A 332 20.69 18.50 -5.42
CA LYS A 332 20.18 19.88 -5.54
C LYS A 332 19.20 20.22 -4.41
N LEU A 333 18.34 19.27 -4.03
CA LEU A 333 17.44 19.45 -2.88
C LEU A 333 18.24 19.59 -1.57
N VAL A 334 19.34 18.85 -1.42
CA VAL A 334 20.27 19.03 -0.30
C VAL A 334 20.89 20.42 -0.35
N GLU A 335 21.38 20.87 -1.50
CA GLU A 335 21.90 22.23 -1.64
C GLU A 335 20.87 23.32 -1.30
N ASP A 336 19.61 23.16 -1.72
CA ASP A 336 18.54 24.10 -1.42
C ASP A 336 18.22 24.11 0.08
N TYR A 337 18.24 22.95 0.74
CA TYR A 337 18.16 22.87 2.20
C TYR A 337 19.33 23.59 2.89
N MET A 338 20.56 23.33 2.47
CA MET A 338 21.75 23.98 3.04
C MET A 338 21.73 25.51 2.83
N LYS A 339 21.10 25.98 1.75
CA LYS A 339 20.86 27.40 1.45
C LYS A 339 19.59 27.95 2.13
N LYS A 340 18.93 27.18 2.99
CA LYS A 340 17.68 27.54 3.71
C LYS A 340 16.50 27.89 2.79
N LYS A 341 16.50 27.36 1.56
CA LYS A 341 15.39 27.51 0.60
C LYS A 341 14.34 26.40 0.72
N LEU A 342 14.72 25.28 1.33
CA LEU A 342 13.85 24.12 1.56
C LEU A 342 13.79 23.84 3.06
N MET A 343 12.57 23.73 3.61
CA MET A 343 12.36 23.34 5.00
C MET A 343 12.54 21.82 5.13
N VAL A 344 13.30 21.38 6.12
CA VAL A 344 13.54 19.95 6.42
C VAL A 344 13.48 19.74 7.93
N ASP A 345 14.13 20.62 8.69
CA ASP A 345 14.19 20.55 10.15
C ASP A 345 12.78 20.54 10.76
N GLU A 346 11.84 21.28 10.18
CA GLU A 346 10.46 21.39 10.63
C GLU A 346 9.66 20.10 10.51
N PHE A 347 10.08 19.16 9.67
CA PHE A 347 9.45 17.85 9.57
C PHE A 347 9.85 16.93 10.73
N VAL A 348 10.98 17.21 11.39
CA VAL A 348 11.53 16.39 12.48
C VAL A 348 10.84 16.78 13.79
N THR A 349 9.87 15.98 14.23
CA THR A 349 9.19 16.23 15.52
C THR A 349 9.78 15.41 16.66
N HIS A 350 10.42 14.28 16.34
CA HIS A 350 11.07 13.41 17.32
C HIS A 350 12.45 13.02 16.81
N THR A 351 13.34 12.70 17.73
CA THR A 351 14.69 12.19 17.42
C THR A 351 14.92 11.01 18.34
N MET A 352 15.12 9.83 17.77
CA MET A 352 15.17 8.59 18.55
C MET A 352 16.42 7.77 18.23
N PRO A 353 16.95 7.01 19.20
CA PRO A 353 18.01 6.04 18.93
C PRO A 353 17.47 4.79 18.21
N PHE A 354 18.35 4.08 17.49
CA PHE A 354 17.98 2.93 16.66
C PHE A 354 17.32 1.76 17.39
N ASP A 355 17.59 1.59 18.68
CA ASP A 355 16.92 0.59 19.50
C ASP A 355 15.45 0.89 19.80
N LYS A 356 14.99 2.13 19.58
CA LYS A 356 13.60 2.56 19.76
C LYS A 356 12.79 2.57 18.45
N ILE A 357 13.21 1.82 17.43
CA ILE A 357 12.54 1.83 16.12
C ILE A 357 11.05 1.45 16.18
N ASN A 358 10.66 0.47 16.99
CA ASN A 358 9.23 0.11 17.13
C ASN A 358 8.40 1.25 17.74
N GLU A 359 8.95 1.94 18.74
CA GLU A 359 8.30 3.12 19.35
C GLU A 359 8.13 4.26 18.32
N ALA A 360 9.06 4.41 17.36
CA ALA A 360 8.91 5.35 16.26
C ALA A 360 7.74 4.99 15.31
N PHE A 361 7.47 3.69 15.08
CA PHE A 361 6.27 3.24 14.37
C PHE A 361 5.00 3.54 15.18
N ASP A 362 5.01 3.31 16.49
CA ASP A 362 3.86 3.58 17.37
C ASP A 362 3.49 5.08 17.38
N LEU A 363 4.50 5.96 17.49
CA LEU A 363 4.31 7.42 17.41
C LEU A 363 3.73 7.87 16.07
N MET A 364 4.16 7.23 14.97
CA MET A 364 3.63 7.49 13.64
C MET A 364 2.17 7.07 13.53
N HIS A 365 1.81 5.86 13.96
CA HIS A 365 0.43 5.36 13.95
C HIS A 365 -0.50 6.17 14.85
N ALA A 366 0.00 6.64 16.00
CA ALA A 366 -0.76 7.50 16.91
C ALA A 366 -0.96 8.93 16.37
N GLY A 367 -0.37 9.29 15.23
CA GLY A 367 -0.45 10.64 14.66
C GLY A 367 0.30 11.70 15.47
N LYS A 368 1.15 11.30 16.42
CA LYS A 368 1.95 12.18 17.28
C LYS A 368 3.28 12.59 16.65
N SER A 369 3.65 12.00 15.51
CA SER A 369 4.89 12.26 14.80
C SER A 369 4.67 12.61 13.32
N ILE A 370 5.41 13.61 12.81
CA ILE A 370 5.51 13.88 11.36
C ILE A 370 6.65 13.04 10.77
N ARG A 371 7.85 13.20 11.34
CA ARG A 371 9.02 12.35 11.13
C ARG A 371 9.76 12.16 12.44
N ALA A 372 10.17 10.92 12.65
CA ALA A 372 11.11 10.52 13.67
C ALA A 372 12.35 9.93 12.98
N PRO A 373 13.36 10.74 12.61
CA PRO A 373 14.64 10.20 12.22
C PRO A 373 15.18 9.36 13.37
N ILE A 374 15.73 8.23 12.98
CA ILE A 374 16.35 7.26 13.85
C ILE A 374 17.85 7.38 13.67
N HIS A 375 18.53 7.64 14.77
CA HIS A 375 19.95 7.96 14.82
C HIS A 375 20.70 6.76 15.36
N ARG A 376 21.91 6.58 14.88
CA ARG A 376 22.88 5.75 15.57
C ARG A 376 23.86 6.62 16.35
N PRO A 377 24.13 6.31 17.63
CA PRO A 377 25.11 7.07 18.39
C PRO A 377 26.48 6.93 17.70
N THR A 378 26.97 8.02 17.14
CA THR A 378 28.40 8.20 16.85
C THR A 378 29.03 8.99 17.98
N SER A 379 30.35 8.89 18.14
CA SER A 379 31.12 9.57 19.20
C SER A 379 30.95 11.11 19.23
N GLN A 380 30.42 11.72 18.17
CA GLN A 380 30.07 13.14 18.13
C GLN A 380 28.76 13.46 18.88
N TRP A 381 27.77 12.56 18.89
CA TRP A 381 26.45 12.82 19.49
C TRP A 381 26.41 12.65 21.02
N GLN A 382 27.30 11.84 21.59
CA GLN A 382 27.48 11.77 23.05
C GLN A 382 27.89 13.14 23.65
N LYS A 383 28.46 14.05 22.86
CA LYS A 383 28.84 15.40 23.30
C LYS A 383 27.70 16.42 23.19
N MET A 384 26.68 16.16 22.37
CA MET A 384 25.53 17.05 22.21
C MET A 384 24.38 16.67 23.14
N ALA A 385 24.22 15.39 23.46
CA ALA A 385 23.22 14.91 24.43
C ALA A 385 23.50 15.33 25.89
N THR A 386 24.66 15.91 26.17
CA THR A 386 25.05 16.43 27.49
C THR A 386 24.91 17.95 27.62
N ALA A 387 24.44 18.65 26.58
CA ALA A 387 24.15 20.07 26.66
C ALA A 387 22.69 20.26 27.11
N GLU A 388 22.50 20.64 28.38
CA GLU A 388 21.18 20.97 28.94
C GLU A 388 20.58 22.19 28.22
N PRO A 389 19.26 22.20 27.94
CA PRO A 389 18.59 23.40 27.45
C PRO A 389 18.43 24.43 28.59
N GLU A 390 18.79 25.69 28.30
CA GLU A 390 18.55 26.83 29.20
C GLU A 390 17.04 27.00 29.46
N VAL A 391 16.66 26.91 30.74
CA VAL A 391 15.31 27.13 31.23
C VAL A 391 15.17 28.58 31.70
N THR A 392 14.23 29.32 31.13
CA THR A 392 13.71 30.58 31.71
C THR A 392 12.48 30.31 32.57
N PRO A 393 12.28 31.00 33.71
CA PRO A 393 11.42 30.51 34.79
C PRO A 393 10.01 31.13 34.86
N ASN A 394 9.17 30.41 35.61
CA ASN A 394 7.88 30.77 36.25
C ASN A 394 6.61 30.70 35.38
N THR A 395 5.46 30.21 35.86
CA THR A 395 4.91 30.19 37.24
C THR A 395 4.11 28.92 37.56
N SER A 396 4.16 28.55 38.84
CA SER A 396 3.38 27.55 39.56
C SER A 396 1.86 27.71 39.45
N ASN A 397 1.14 26.58 39.37
CA ASN A 397 -0.03 26.32 40.20
C ASN A 397 -0.16 24.82 40.46
N SER A 398 -0.31 24.50 41.73
CA SER A 398 -0.55 23.19 42.34
C SER A 398 -1.97 22.69 42.06
N GLU A 399 -2.12 21.38 41.84
CA GLU A 399 -3.10 20.55 42.54
C GLU A 399 -2.81 19.05 42.28
N GLU A 400 -2.97 18.28 43.35
CA GLU A 400 -2.70 16.85 43.47
C GLU A 400 -3.79 16.03 42.77
N GLU A 401 -3.45 14.92 42.10
CA GLU A 401 -4.37 13.78 42.00
C GLU A 401 -3.65 12.45 41.69
N GLN A 402 -3.82 11.54 42.65
CA GLN A 402 -3.64 10.09 42.72
C GLN A 402 -3.11 9.29 41.51
N SER A 403 -2.06 8.53 41.79
CA SER A 403 -1.62 7.37 41.02
C SER A 403 -2.55 6.17 41.23
N ASP A 404 -3.29 5.79 40.20
CA ASP A 404 -3.85 4.44 40.08
C ASP A 404 -2.98 3.62 39.10
N ALA A 405 -2.33 2.60 39.66
CA ALA A 405 -1.64 1.58 38.90
C ALA A 405 -2.69 0.63 38.29
N THR A 406 -2.91 0.71 36.98
CA THR A 406 -3.62 -0.34 36.24
C THR A 406 -2.60 -1.13 35.42
N GLY A 407 -2.39 -2.39 35.82
CA GLY A 407 -1.70 -3.37 35.00
C GLY A 407 -2.52 -3.63 33.74
N GLN A 408 -1.91 -3.46 32.57
CA GLN A 408 -2.54 -3.87 31.32
C GLN A 408 -2.38 -5.39 31.14
N GLU A 409 -3.51 -6.08 31.20
CA GLU A 409 -3.68 -7.47 30.84
C GLU A 409 -3.28 -7.71 29.37
N ILE A 410 -2.67 -8.87 29.14
CA ILE A 410 -2.36 -9.41 27.83
C ILE A 410 -3.70 -9.79 27.18
N VAL A 411 -4.13 -9.05 26.15
CA VAL A 411 -5.34 -9.37 25.39
C VAL A 411 -5.16 -10.73 24.71
N ASN A 412 -6.11 -11.64 24.94
CA ASN A 412 -6.07 -13.02 24.49
C ASN A 412 -6.38 -13.06 22.97
N PRO A 413 -5.73 -13.90 22.14
CA PRO A 413 -6.00 -13.99 20.69
C PRO A 413 -7.44 -14.38 20.30
N GLU A 414 -8.30 -14.68 21.27
CA GLU A 414 -9.72 -14.97 21.08
C GLU A 414 -10.61 -13.70 21.05
N ASP A 415 -10.06 -12.51 21.33
CA ASP A 415 -10.81 -11.25 21.38
C ASP A 415 -10.94 -10.54 20.01
N TYR A 416 -10.58 -11.20 18.91
CA TYR A 416 -10.88 -10.68 17.57
C TYR A 416 -12.39 -10.76 17.31
N ILE A 417 -13.06 -9.61 17.27
CA ILE A 417 -14.45 -9.51 16.80
C ILE A 417 -14.47 -9.91 15.32
N LYS A 418 -14.89 -11.14 15.02
CA LYS A 418 -15.14 -11.57 13.64
C LYS A 418 -16.46 -10.99 13.15
N HIS A 419 -16.52 -10.64 11.87
CA HIS A 419 -17.72 -10.06 11.26
C HIS A 419 -18.66 -11.18 10.82
N PRO A 420 -19.84 -11.35 11.45
CA PRO A 420 -20.76 -12.43 11.10
C PRO A 420 -21.37 -12.20 9.72
N LEU A 421 -21.51 -13.29 8.97
CA LEU A 421 -22.25 -13.34 7.71
C LEU A 421 -23.73 -13.59 8.00
N GLN A 422 -24.59 -13.16 7.07
CA GLN A 422 -26.03 -13.39 7.15
C GLN A 422 -26.38 -14.89 7.20
N ASN A 423 -25.67 -15.69 6.41
CA ASN A 423 -25.81 -17.14 6.35
C ASN A 423 -24.48 -17.81 6.68
N ARG A 424 -24.55 -18.99 7.30
CA ARG A 424 -23.42 -19.92 7.39
C ARG A 424 -23.27 -20.66 6.05
N TRP A 425 -22.04 -20.84 5.60
CA TRP A 425 -21.73 -21.48 4.32
C TRP A 425 -20.84 -22.71 4.50
N ALA A 426 -20.97 -23.66 3.58
CA ALA A 426 -20.25 -24.91 3.51
C ALA A 426 -19.54 -25.04 2.16
N LEU A 427 -18.20 -25.16 2.20
CA LEU A 427 -17.39 -25.38 1.00
C LEU A 427 -17.11 -26.86 0.82
N TRP A 428 -17.39 -27.36 -0.38
CA TRP A 428 -17.22 -28.75 -0.77
C TRP A 428 -16.22 -28.88 -1.92
N PHE A 429 -15.52 -30.00 -1.94
CA PHE A 429 -14.64 -30.41 -3.03
C PHE A 429 -15.13 -31.71 -3.62
N PHE A 430 -15.26 -31.75 -4.94
CA PHE A 430 -15.53 -32.97 -5.67
C PHE A 430 -14.31 -33.33 -6.51
N LYS A 431 -13.90 -34.60 -6.46
CA LYS A 431 -12.88 -35.14 -7.36
C LYS A 431 -13.43 -36.40 -8.02
N ASN A 432 -13.56 -36.38 -9.34
CA ASN A 432 -14.09 -37.52 -10.08
C ASN A 432 -13.12 -38.72 -10.06
N ASP A 433 -13.32 -39.64 -9.12
CA ASP A 433 -12.70 -40.97 -9.09
C ASP A 433 -13.72 -42.00 -9.57
N LYS A 434 -13.43 -42.61 -10.72
CA LYS A 434 -14.33 -43.57 -11.39
C LYS A 434 -14.58 -44.85 -10.57
N SER A 435 -13.76 -45.11 -9.55
CA SER A 435 -13.92 -46.28 -8.66
C SER A 435 -14.95 -46.07 -7.55
N LYS A 436 -15.46 -44.85 -7.38
CA LYS A 436 -16.37 -44.46 -6.30
C LYS A 436 -17.71 -43.99 -6.84
N THR A 437 -18.74 -44.07 -5.99
CA THR A 437 -20.03 -43.42 -6.26
C THR A 437 -19.85 -41.90 -6.31
N TRP A 438 -20.78 -41.20 -6.95
CA TRP A 438 -20.72 -39.73 -7.04
C TRP A 438 -20.69 -39.09 -5.64
N GLN A 439 -21.51 -39.59 -4.71
CA GLN A 439 -21.55 -39.10 -3.33
C GLN A 439 -20.22 -39.32 -2.61
N ALA A 440 -19.56 -40.47 -2.80
CA ALA A 440 -18.27 -40.77 -2.19
C ALA A 440 -17.11 -39.93 -2.77
N ASN A 441 -17.32 -39.27 -3.91
CA ASN A 441 -16.38 -38.34 -4.52
C ASN A 441 -16.53 -36.89 -4.02
N LEU A 442 -17.62 -36.58 -3.34
CA LEU A 442 -17.90 -35.28 -2.74
C LEU A 442 -17.41 -35.25 -1.28
N ARG A 443 -16.71 -34.18 -0.89
CA ARG A 443 -16.17 -34.01 0.46
C ARG A 443 -16.41 -32.61 0.96
N LEU A 444 -16.90 -32.48 2.18
CA LEU A 444 -16.94 -31.20 2.89
C LEU A 444 -15.52 -30.80 3.26
N ILE A 445 -15.12 -29.57 2.91
CA ILE A 445 -13.81 -29.01 3.28
C ILE A 445 -13.93 -28.32 4.63
N SER A 446 -14.81 -27.32 4.73
CA SER A 446 -15.01 -26.53 5.93
C SER A 446 -16.36 -25.81 5.88
N LYS A 447 -16.79 -25.31 7.05
CA LYS A 447 -17.95 -24.42 7.21
C LYS A 447 -17.49 -23.12 7.84
N PHE A 448 -18.08 -22.00 7.44
CA PHE A 448 -17.77 -20.69 7.98
C PHE A 448 -19.01 -19.80 8.02
N ASP A 449 -19.06 -18.88 8.98
CA ASP A 449 -20.14 -17.91 9.20
C ASP A 449 -19.60 -16.51 9.46
N THR A 450 -18.32 -16.25 9.16
CA THR A 450 -17.71 -14.93 9.28
C THR A 450 -16.90 -14.56 8.04
N VAL A 451 -16.71 -13.25 7.81
CA VAL A 451 -15.92 -12.73 6.69
C VAL A 451 -14.46 -13.17 6.80
N GLU A 452 -13.89 -13.14 8.01
CA GLU A 452 -12.51 -13.57 8.28
C GLU A 452 -12.33 -15.06 7.99
N ASP A 453 -13.27 -15.91 8.40
CA ASP A 453 -13.18 -17.36 8.18
C ASP A 453 -13.35 -17.71 6.69
N PHE A 454 -14.18 -16.95 5.95
CA PHE A 454 -14.23 -17.06 4.49
C PHE A 454 -12.87 -16.78 3.84
N TRP A 455 -12.25 -15.64 4.17
CA TRP A 455 -10.95 -15.26 3.59
C TRP A 455 -9.81 -16.16 4.06
N ALA A 456 -9.83 -16.60 5.32
CA ALA A 456 -8.90 -17.59 5.83
C ALA A 456 -9.01 -18.89 5.04
N LEU A 457 -10.23 -19.39 4.78
CA LEU A 457 -10.42 -20.58 3.96
C LEU A 457 -9.99 -20.36 2.51
N TYR A 458 -10.47 -19.28 1.87
CA TYR A 458 -10.22 -19.01 0.45
C TYR A 458 -8.72 -18.84 0.14
N ASN A 459 -7.96 -18.19 1.03
CA ASN A 459 -6.52 -17.98 0.85
C ASN A 459 -5.69 -19.26 1.05
N HIS A 460 -6.27 -20.32 1.63
CA HIS A 460 -5.58 -21.59 1.89
C HIS A 460 -6.05 -22.74 0.99
N ILE A 461 -7.06 -22.53 0.15
CA ILE A 461 -7.45 -23.49 -0.90
C ILE A 461 -6.75 -23.17 -2.22
N GLN A 462 -6.63 -24.18 -3.08
CA GLN A 462 -6.04 -24.02 -4.40
C GLN A 462 -6.99 -23.21 -5.31
N LEU A 463 -6.45 -22.29 -6.11
CA LEU A 463 -7.26 -21.55 -7.09
C LEU A 463 -7.97 -22.50 -8.08
N SER A 464 -9.18 -22.13 -8.52
CA SER A 464 -10.02 -22.98 -9.37
C SER A 464 -9.35 -23.26 -10.72
N SER A 465 -8.62 -22.31 -11.29
CA SER A 465 -7.81 -22.47 -12.51
C SER A 465 -6.70 -23.51 -12.40
N ASN A 466 -6.22 -23.77 -11.18
CA ASN A 466 -5.15 -24.72 -10.90
C ASN A 466 -5.66 -26.13 -10.60
N LEU A 467 -6.97 -26.35 -10.48
CA LEU A 467 -7.52 -27.67 -10.22
C LEU A 467 -7.30 -28.62 -11.41
N MET A 468 -7.17 -29.90 -11.09
CA MET A 468 -7.16 -30.96 -12.10
C MET A 468 -8.52 -31.03 -12.81
N SER A 469 -8.50 -31.34 -14.11
CA SER A 469 -9.73 -31.55 -14.87
C SER A 469 -10.54 -32.71 -14.28
N GLY A 470 -11.83 -32.48 -14.05
CA GLY A 470 -12.73 -33.41 -13.36
C GLY A 470 -12.91 -33.12 -11.88
N CYS A 471 -12.31 -32.05 -11.36
CA CYS A 471 -12.55 -31.54 -10.01
C CYS A 471 -13.53 -30.36 -10.02
N ASP A 472 -14.26 -30.20 -8.90
CA ASP A 472 -15.19 -29.10 -8.67
C ASP A 472 -15.00 -28.51 -7.27
N TYR A 473 -15.25 -27.21 -7.14
CA TYR A 473 -15.58 -26.60 -5.84
C TYR A 473 -17.05 -26.22 -5.84
N SER A 474 -17.70 -26.39 -4.69
CA SER A 474 -19.09 -25.99 -4.48
C SER A 474 -19.22 -25.24 -3.17
N LEU A 475 -19.74 -24.02 -3.17
CA LEU A 475 -20.07 -23.28 -1.95
C LEU A 475 -21.59 -23.21 -1.82
N PHE A 476 -22.15 -23.78 -0.76
CA PHE A 476 -23.59 -23.82 -0.51
C PHE A 476 -23.91 -23.32 0.88
N LYS A 477 -25.12 -22.77 1.09
CA LYS A 477 -25.60 -22.45 2.44
C LYS A 477 -25.56 -23.72 3.30
N ASP A 478 -25.16 -23.57 4.56
CA ASP A 478 -24.98 -24.72 5.45
C ASP A 478 -26.29 -25.50 5.58
N GLY A 479 -26.20 -26.83 5.53
CA GLY A 479 -27.34 -27.74 5.49
C GLY A 479 -27.92 -28.02 4.10
N ILE A 480 -27.36 -27.44 3.02
CA ILE A 480 -27.71 -27.78 1.63
C ILE A 480 -26.54 -28.54 0.98
N GLU A 481 -26.80 -29.75 0.52
CA GLU A 481 -25.81 -30.53 -0.23
C GLU A 481 -25.76 -30.08 -1.71
N PRO A 482 -24.58 -30.03 -2.35
CA PRO A 482 -24.43 -29.59 -3.74
C PRO A 482 -24.87 -30.67 -4.76
N MET A 483 -26.10 -31.17 -4.61
CA MET A 483 -26.73 -32.19 -5.45
C MET A 483 -28.20 -31.86 -5.74
N TRP A 484 -28.72 -32.39 -6.86
CA TRP A 484 -30.11 -32.17 -7.26
C TRP A 484 -31.13 -32.90 -6.39
N GLU A 485 -30.70 -33.97 -5.72
CA GLU A 485 -31.53 -34.76 -4.81
C GLU A 485 -31.79 -34.05 -3.48
N ASP A 486 -31.02 -33.01 -3.14
CA ASP A 486 -31.24 -32.21 -1.94
C ASP A 486 -32.62 -31.51 -1.99
N GLU A 487 -33.32 -31.52 -0.86
CA GLU A 487 -34.68 -30.98 -0.73
C GLU A 487 -34.80 -29.51 -1.15
N ARG A 488 -33.75 -28.70 -0.95
CA ARG A 488 -33.70 -27.28 -1.33
C ARG A 488 -33.35 -27.07 -2.80
N ASN A 489 -32.70 -28.04 -3.44
CA ASN A 489 -32.27 -27.93 -4.85
C ASN A 489 -33.22 -28.61 -5.83
N LYS A 490 -33.99 -29.62 -5.39
CA LYS A 490 -34.77 -30.50 -6.28
C LYS A 490 -35.86 -29.79 -7.11
N ARG A 491 -36.37 -28.68 -6.60
CA ARG A 491 -37.34 -27.79 -7.29
C ARG A 491 -36.67 -26.55 -7.90
N GLY A 492 -35.35 -26.47 -7.82
CA GLY A 492 -34.56 -25.33 -8.22
C GLY A 492 -34.18 -25.30 -9.69
N GLY A 493 -33.39 -24.28 -10.02
CA GLY A 493 -32.72 -24.14 -11.29
C GLY A 493 -31.23 -23.84 -11.10
N ARG A 494 -30.53 -23.67 -12.22
CA ARG A 494 -29.20 -23.08 -12.20
C ARG A 494 -28.99 -22.09 -13.33
N TRP A 495 -28.40 -20.96 -13.01
CA TRP A 495 -27.75 -20.10 -13.98
C TRP A 495 -26.35 -20.61 -14.26
N LEU A 496 -25.93 -20.58 -15.51
CA LEU A 496 -24.66 -21.16 -15.91
C LEU A 496 -23.92 -20.27 -16.88
N ILE A 497 -22.65 -20.01 -16.57
CA ILE A 497 -21.67 -19.48 -17.53
C ILE A 497 -20.71 -20.58 -17.95
N THR A 498 -20.35 -20.58 -19.22
CA THR A 498 -19.34 -21.49 -19.77
C THR A 498 -18.14 -20.68 -20.23
N LEU A 499 -16.96 -21.10 -19.79
CA LEU A 499 -15.68 -20.49 -20.12
C LEU A 499 -14.89 -21.42 -21.02
N SER A 500 -14.30 -20.89 -22.08
CA SER A 500 -13.39 -21.67 -22.91
C SER A 500 -12.09 -21.99 -22.16
N LYS A 501 -11.37 -23.02 -22.60
CA LYS A 501 -10.07 -23.39 -21.99
C LYS A 501 -9.04 -22.24 -22.04
N GLN A 502 -9.13 -21.35 -23.03
CA GLN A 502 -8.24 -20.19 -23.15
C GLN A 502 -8.51 -19.15 -22.05
N GLN A 503 -9.77 -19.00 -21.64
CA GLN A 503 -10.18 -18.06 -20.59
C GLN A 503 -9.83 -18.54 -19.18
N ARG A 504 -9.52 -19.83 -18.97
CA ARG A 504 -9.21 -20.38 -17.64
C ARG A 504 -8.17 -19.58 -16.85
N ARG A 505 -7.08 -19.18 -17.50
CA ARG A 505 -5.97 -18.49 -16.83
C ARG A 505 -6.24 -17.02 -16.54
N ALA A 506 -7.15 -16.40 -17.27
CA ALA A 506 -7.43 -14.96 -17.18
C ALA A 506 -8.71 -14.66 -16.40
N ASP A 507 -9.73 -15.52 -16.53
CA ASP A 507 -11.10 -15.19 -16.10
C ASP A 507 -11.67 -16.15 -15.04
N LEU A 508 -11.26 -17.42 -14.99
CA LEU A 508 -11.94 -18.42 -14.14
C LEU A 508 -11.82 -18.10 -12.65
N ASP A 509 -10.63 -17.76 -12.17
CA ASP A 509 -10.41 -17.46 -10.75
C ASP A 509 -11.16 -16.18 -10.35
N ARG A 510 -11.14 -15.17 -11.22
CA ARG A 510 -11.85 -13.90 -11.03
C ARG A 510 -13.36 -14.11 -10.97
N PHE A 511 -13.95 -14.75 -11.97
CA PHE A 511 -15.40 -15.01 -11.99
C PHE A 511 -15.85 -15.92 -10.85
N TRP A 512 -15.02 -16.88 -10.46
CA TRP A 512 -15.32 -17.72 -9.31
C TRP A 512 -15.31 -16.92 -8.01
N LEU A 513 -14.29 -16.09 -7.78
CA LEU A 513 -14.22 -15.22 -6.61
C LEU A 513 -15.38 -14.23 -6.56
N GLU A 514 -15.67 -13.53 -7.67
CA GLU A 514 -16.81 -12.62 -7.79
C GLU A 514 -18.13 -13.32 -7.44
N THR A 515 -18.33 -14.55 -7.95
CA THR A 515 -19.52 -15.36 -7.62
C THR A 515 -19.58 -15.66 -6.12
N LEU A 516 -18.47 -16.07 -5.51
CA LEU A 516 -18.43 -16.35 -4.07
C LEU A 516 -18.73 -15.11 -3.23
N LEU A 517 -18.18 -13.95 -3.61
CA LEU A 517 -18.44 -12.67 -2.93
C LEU A 517 -19.89 -12.23 -3.05
N CYS A 518 -20.54 -12.43 -4.20
CA CYS A 518 -21.97 -12.19 -4.36
C CYS A 518 -22.82 -13.08 -3.45
N LEU A 519 -22.41 -14.33 -3.26
CA LEU A 519 -23.10 -15.27 -2.37
C LEU A 519 -22.94 -14.85 -0.90
N VAL A 520 -21.70 -14.79 -0.41
CA VAL A 520 -21.45 -14.52 1.03
C VAL A 520 -21.84 -13.10 1.44
N GLY A 521 -21.83 -12.15 0.50
CA GLY A 521 -22.26 -10.78 0.71
C GLY A 521 -23.76 -10.54 0.49
N GLU A 522 -24.54 -11.58 0.14
CA GLU A 522 -25.99 -11.48 -0.14
C GLU A 522 -26.31 -10.38 -1.18
N ALA A 523 -25.54 -10.34 -2.27
CA ALA A 523 -25.60 -9.26 -3.27
C ALA A 523 -26.80 -9.34 -4.23
N PHE A 524 -27.81 -10.17 -3.94
CA PHE A 524 -29.03 -10.34 -4.73
C PHE A 524 -30.25 -9.72 -4.06
N ASP A 525 -30.04 -8.78 -3.13
CA ASP A 525 -31.07 -8.07 -2.38
C ASP A 525 -32.06 -9.07 -1.72
N ASP A 526 -33.36 -8.79 -1.81
CA ASP A 526 -34.45 -9.61 -1.29
C ASP A 526 -34.53 -11.02 -1.93
N HIS A 527 -33.79 -11.27 -3.03
CA HIS A 527 -33.74 -12.56 -3.72
C HIS A 527 -32.57 -13.45 -3.27
N SER A 528 -31.74 -12.99 -2.33
CA SER A 528 -30.59 -13.79 -1.86
C SER A 528 -31.02 -15.06 -1.12
N ASP A 529 -32.24 -15.08 -0.55
CA ASP A 529 -32.85 -16.27 0.05
C ASP A 529 -33.21 -17.35 -0.98
N ASP A 530 -33.43 -16.97 -2.24
CA ASP A 530 -33.70 -17.91 -3.34
C ASP A 530 -32.40 -18.57 -3.87
N VAL A 531 -31.21 -18.18 -3.39
CA VAL A 531 -29.92 -18.78 -3.77
C VAL A 531 -29.53 -19.90 -2.79
N CYS A 532 -29.28 -21.09 -3.34
CA CYS A 532 -28.78 -22.25 -2.58
C CYS A 532 -27.25 -22.24 -2.46
N GLY A 533 -26.55 -21.87 -3.52
CA GLY A 533 -25.10 -22.01 -3.62
C GLY A 533 -24.58 -21.87 -5.05
N ALA A 534 -23.28 -22.07 -5.22
CA ALA A 534 -22.61 -22.02 -6.51
C ALA A 534 -21.57 -23.13 -6.67
N VAL A 535 -21.30 -23.49 -7.92
CA VAL A 535 -20.36 -24.56 -8.31
C VAL A 535 -19.45 -24.06 -9.41
N VAL A 536 -18.15 -24.31 -9.28
CA VAL A 536 -17.19 -24.21 -10.39
C VAL A 536 -16.77 -25.60 -10.83
N ASN A 537 -16.92 -25.89 -12.12
CA ASN A 537 -16.56 -27.16 -12.73
C ASN A 537 -15.36 -26.99 -13.64
N VAL A 538 -14.26 -27.70 -13.34
CA VAL A 538 -13.06 -27.69 -14.18
C VAL A 538 -13.08 -28.90 -15.09
N ARG A 539 -13.13 -28.71 -16.42
CA ARG A 539 -13.23 -29.83 -17.39
C ARG A 539 -12.24 -29.67 -18.54
N THR A 540 -12.06 -30.74 -19.32
CA THR A 540 -11.12 -30.73 -20.45
C THR A 540 -11.57 -29.83 -21.61
N LYS A 541 -12.89 -29.73 -21.84
CA LYS A 541 -13.49 -29.01 -22.97
C LYS A 541 -13.84 -27.54 -22.68
N GLY A 542 -13.70 -27.10 -21.44
CA GLY A 542 -14.13 -25.77 -20.98
C GLY A 542 -14.73 -25.86 -19.59
N ASP A 543 -14.68 -24.75 -18.88
CA ASP A 543 -15.07 -24.67 -17.47
C ASP A 543 -16.47 -24.09 -17.35
N LYS A 544 -17.12 -24.34 -16.21
CA LYS A 544 -18.46 -23.82 -15.96
C LYS A 544 -18.52 -23.24 -14.56
N ILE A 545 -19.21 -22.12 -14.40
CA ILE A 545 -19.62 -21.62 -13.10
C ILE A 545 -21.14 -21.59 -13.10
N ALA A 546 -21.75 -22.10 -12.05
CA ALA A 546 -23.20 -22.19 -11.92
C ALA A 546 -23.68 -21.70 -10.56
N ILE A 547 -24.74 -20.90 -10.54
CA ILE A 547 -25.45 -20.48 -9.32
C ILE A 547 -26.77 -21.25 -9.27
N TRP A 548 -27.04 -21.88 -8.14
CA TRP A 548 -28.20 -22.73 -7.89
C TRP A 548 -29.28 -21.95 -7.15
N THR A 549 -30.52 -22.09 -7.60
CA THR A 549 -31.68 -21.46 -6.99
C THR A 549 -32.60 -22.49 -6.36
N THR A 550 -33.45 -22.08 -5.41
CA THR A 550 -34.35 -22.95 -4.65
C THR A 550 -35.60 -23.37 -5.41
N ASP A 551 -36.16 -22.47 -6.24
CA ASP A 551 -37.41 -22.69 -6.99
C ASP A 551 -37.29 -22.15 -8.42
N PHE A 552 -37.57 -22.99 -9.43
CA PHE A 552 -37.60 -22.57 -10.83
C PHE A 552 -38.88 -21.81 -11.22
N GLU A 553 -39.94 -21.85 -10.39
CA GLU A 553 -41.21 -21.17 -10.67
C GLU A 553 -41.17 -19.68 -10.29
N ASN A 554 -40.24 -19.29 -9.40
CA ASN A 554 -40.01 -17.89 -9.01
C ASN A 554 -39.24 -17.12 -10.10
N LYS A 555 -39.93 -16.82 -11.21
CA LYS A 555 -39.32 -16.18 -12.39
C LYS A 555 -38.67 -14.84 -12.09
N ASP A 556 -39.23 -14.06 -11.17
CA ASP A 556 -38.71 -12.73 -10.82
C ASP A 556 -37.35 -12.86 -10.11
N ALA A 557 -37.25 -13.74 -9.11
CA ALA A 557 -35.98 -14.02 -8.46
C ALA A 557 -34.93 -14.58 -9.44
N ILE A 558 -35.33 -15.52 -10.30
CA ILE A 558 -34.43 -16.13 -11.29
C ILE A 558 -33.88 -15.08 -12.25
N ILE A 559 -34.73 -14.21 -12.81
CA ILE A 559 -34.30 -13.17 -13.75
C ILE A 559 -33.40 -12.15 -13.04
N HIS A 560 -33.75 -11.75 -11.82
CA HIS A 560 -32.95 -10.83 -11.03
C HIS A 560 -31.56 -11.41 -10.75
N ILE A 561 -31.49 -12.63 -10.21
CA ILE A 561 -30.22 -13.32 -9.91
C ILE A 561 -29.37 -13.44 -11.19
N GLY A 562 -29.97 -13.81 -12.32
CA GLY A 562 -29.26 -13.91 -13.59
C GLY A 562 -28.67 -12.58 -14.08
N ASN A 563 -29.45 -11.50 -14.00
CA ASN A 563 -29.02 -10.17 -14.43
C ASN A 563 -27.94 -9.59 -13.50
N SER A 564 -28.10 -9.74 -12.18
CA SER A 564 -27.15 -9.24 -11.19
C SER A 564 -25.84 -10.03 -11.20
N SER A 565 -25.88 -11.32 -11.53
CA SER A 565 -24.68 -12.18 -11.57
C SER A 565 -23.72 -11.89 -12.73
N PHE A 566 -24.16 -11.25 -13.83
CA PHE A 566 -23.37 -11.17 -15.07
C PHE A 566 -23.32 -9.79 -15.76
N THR A 567 -23.97 -8.75 -15.24
CA THR A 567 -23.98 -7.39 -15.83
C THR A 567 -22.67 -6.61 -15.68
N GLY A 568 -21.72 -7.09 -14.87
CA GLY A 568 -20.36 -6.52 -14.74
C GLY A 568 -19.41 -6.79 -15.93
N THR A 569 -19.79 -7.60 -16.91
CA THR A 569 -18.91 -8.03 -18.03
C THR A 569 -19.24 -7.35 -19.37
N ARG A 570 -19.11 -6.02 -19.45
CA ARG A 570 -19.31 -5.23 -20.70
C ARG A 570 -18.09 -5.15 -21.63
N THR A 571 -17.32 -6.22 -21.78
CA THR A 571 -16.16 -6.26 -22.72
C THR A 571 -16.18 -7.39 -23.74
N VAL A 572 -17.32 -8.02 -24.01
CA VAL A 572 -17.42 -9.01 -25.09
C VAL A 572 -18.61 -8.71 -26.01
N GLU A 573 -18.29 -8.24 -27.22
CA GLU A 573 -19.22 -8.18 -28.35
C GLU A 573 -19.59 -9.62 -28.79
N ARG A 574 -20.66 -10.20 -28.22
CA ARG A 574 -21.59 -11.21 -28.78
C ARG A 574 -22.51 -11.73 -27.67
N PRO A 575 -23.77 -12.11 -27.99
CA PRO A 575 -24.74 -12.51 -26.97
C PRO A 575 -24.29 -13.78 -26.26
N PHE A 576 -24.03 -13.68 -24.95
CA PHE A 576 -23.83 -14.83 -24.08
C PHE A 576 -25.14 -15.61 -24.00
N ILE A 577 -25.12 -16.90 -24.34
CA ILE A 577 -26.24 -17.81 -24.10
C ILE A 577 -26.14 -18.25 -22.64
N ALA A 578 -26.84 -17.53 -21.77
CA ALA A 578 -27.13 -17.99 -20.42
C ALA A 578 -28.42 -18.83 -20.50
N ALA A 579 -28.36 -20.10 -20.11
CA ALA A 579 -29.48 -21.05 -20.23
C ALA A 579 -29.90 -21.54 -18.84
N LEU A 580 -31.20 -21.45 -18.54
CA LEU A 580 -31.77 -22.00 -17.32
C LEU A 580 -32.03 -23.50 -17.56
N THR A 581 -31.29 -24.36 -16.89
CA THR A 581 -31.52 -25.81 -16.98
C THR A 581 -32.22 -26.31 -15.72
N SER A 582 -33.47 -26.76 -15.84
CA SER A 582 -34.13 -27.57 -14.80
C SER A 582 -34.00 -29.07 -15.14
N ARG A 583 -34.10 -29.95 -14.13
CA ARG A 583 -33.99 -31.41 -14.32
C ARG A 583 -35.06 -31.98 -15.26
N ASN A 584 -36.20 -31.31 -15.41
CA ASN A 584 -37.37 -31.80 -16.15
C ASN A 584 -37.81 -30.93 -17.36
N ASN A 585 -37.19 -29.77 -17.62
CA ASN A 585 -37.44 -28.96 -18.82
C ASN A 585 -36.30 -27.95 -19.04
N PRO A 586 -35.59 -27.97 -20.19
CA PRO A 586 -34.76 -26.84 -20.60
C PRO A 586 -35.66 -25.69 -21.05
N VAL A 587 -35.49 -24.49 -20.47
CA VAL A 587 -36.14 -23.24 -20.92
C VAL A 587 -35.11 -22.40 -21.67
#